data_AF-A0A135SFJ6-F1
#
_entry.id   AF-A0A135SFJ6-F1
#
_cell.length_a   1.000
_cell.length_b   1.000
_cell.length_c   1.000
_cell.angle_alpha   90.00
_cell.angle_beta   90.00
_cell.angle_gamma   90.00
#
_symmetry.space_group_name_H-M   'P 1'
#
loop_
_entity.id
_entity.type
_entity.pdbx_description
1 polymer ?
#
loop_
_entity_poly.entity_id
_entity_poly.type
_entity_poly.pdbx_seq_one_letter_code
_entity_poly.pdbx_strand_id
1 'polypeptide(L)'
;MSPSATSTSPAILQKASGQFDNERQYTELDASEMLKELVPAEDQLSVPDAHDPVRLGQNYTTAHMVQVPWSMQTGWGTPVMSPYGKIALEPTASVLHYATESFTNIDTSFQPYGCPADVYTNSITRRSVLEIAKERLTGDSTGDTELAPLEVVERPFTMGEVVEAYEDGRLVEAFVSGTAMFITPVSMIKYGDTEIQFPMTVTEEGHKTPRSVYSSIIKSWLEDIIYGRVEHEWGFVVSEE
;
A
#
# COMPACT_ATOMS: atom_id res chain seq x y z
N MET A 1 -62.11 8.33 -9.43
CA MET A 1 -61.79 8.60 -10.84
C MET A 1 -60.31 8.31 -11.03
N SER A 2 -60.01 7.15 -11.60
CA SER A 2 -58.65 6.71 -11.92
C SER A 2 -58.15 7.40 -13.19
N PRO A 3 -56.89 7.87 -13.27
CA PRO A 3 -56.29 8.23 -14.53
C PRO A 3 -55.73 6.97 -15.22
N SER A 4 -56.14 6.80 -16.47
CA SER A 4 -55.85 5.68 -17.36
C SER A 4 -54.36 5.58 -17.74
N ALA A 5 -53.86 4.35 -17.84
CA ALA A 5 -52.57 4.02 -18.42
C ALA A 5 -52.58 4.25 -19.94
N THR A 6 -51.70 5.10 -20.44
CA THR A 6 -51.47 5.29 -21.88
C THR A 6 -50.44 4.27 -22.36
N SER A 7 -50.90 3.33 -23.20
CA SER A 7 -50.07 2.35 -23.92
C SER A 7 -49.06 3.06 -24.82
N THR A 8 -47.77 2.92 -24.53
CA THR A 8 -46.67 3.33 -25.42
C THR A 8 -46.03 2.08 -26.06
N SER A 9 -45.87 2.11 -27.39
CA SER A 9 -45.39 1.00 -28.24
C SER A 9 -43.99 0.49 -27.86
N PRO A 10 -43.70 -0.82 -28.01
CA PRO A 10 -42.38 -1.38 -27.75
C PRO A 10 -41.51 -1.21 -29.00
N ALA A 11 -40.97 -0.01 -29.19
CA ALA A 11 -39.87 0.22 -30.10
C ALA A 11 -38.80 1.01 -29.35
N ILE A 12 -37.54 0.60 -29.51
CA ILE A 12 -36.32 1.16 -28.90
C ILE A 12 -35.93 0.48 -27.58
N LEU A 13 -35.60 -0.81 -27.65
CA LEU A 13 -34.50 -1.40 -26.88
C LEU A 13 -33.72 -2.34 -27.80
N GLN A 14 -33.12 -1.77 -28.85
CA GLN A 14 -32.07 -2.46 -29.58
C GLN A 14 -30.81 -2.28 -28.75
N LYS A 15 -30.36 -3.35 -28.09
CA LYS A 15 -29.01 -3.42 -27.52
C LYS A 15 -28.04 -3.01 -28.63
N ALA A 16 -27.40 -1.86 -28.47
CA ALA A 16 -26.22 -1.54 -29.25
C ALA A 16 -25.13 -2.53 -28.82
N SER A 17 -25.07 -3.68 -29.49
CA SER A 17 -23.91 -4.55 -29.49
C SER A 17 -22.81 -3.83 -30.28
N GLY A 18 -22.19 -2.82 -29.66
CA GLY A 18 -20.93 -2.29 -30.15
C GLY A 18 -19.90 -3.40 -30.03
N GLN A 19 -19.47 -3.94 -31.17
CA GLN A 19 -18.19 -4.64 -31.25
C GLN A 19 -17.13 -3.62 -30.82
N PHE A 20 -16.42 -3.89 -29.73
CA PHE A 20 -15.22 -3.12 -29.40
C PHE A 20 -14.16 -3.51 -30.43
N ASP A 21 -13.75 -2.55 -31.25
CA ASP A 21 -12.63 -2.67 -32.17
C ASP A 21 -11.35 -2.86 -31.34
N ASN A 22 -10.90 -4.11 -31.22
CA ASN A 22 -9.67 -4.48 -30.51
C ASN A 22 -8.39 -4.14 -31.30
N GLU A 23 -8.50 -3.44 -32.43
CA GLU A 23 -7.37 -3.12 -33.33
C GLU A 23 -6.85 -1.68 -33.20
N ARG A 24 -7.35 -0.86 -32.28
CA ARG A 24 -6.80 0.49 -32.07
C ARG A 24 -5.43 0.41 -31.42
N GLN A 25 -4.40 0.79 -32.17
CA GLN A 25 -3.03 0.95 -31.67
C GLN A 25 -2.94 2.25 -30.86
N TYR A 26 -2.67 2.13 -29.57
CA TYR A 26 -2.42 3.26 -28.68
C TYR A 26 -0.92 3.54 -28.56
N THR A 27 -0.55 4.79 -28.32
CA THR A 27 0.82 5.13 -27.95
C THR A 27 1.10 4.59 -26.55
N GLU A 28 2.18 3.84 -26.41
CA GLU A 28 2.68 3.33 -25.13
C GLU A 28 3.39 4.44 -24.34
N LEU A 29 3.44 4.28 -23.02
CA LEU A 29 4.16 5.22 -22.15
C LEU A 29 5.68 5.09 -22.39
N ASP A 30 6.32 6.20 -22.76
CA ASP A 30 7.77 6.27 -22.90
C ASP A 30 8.35 7.33 -21.96
N ALA A 31 9.06 6.88 -20.92
CA ALA A 31 9.70 7.76 -19.95
C ALA A 31 10.99 8.42 -20.48
N SER A 32 11.58 7.89 -21.56
CA SER A 32 12.80 8.46 -22.15
C SER A 32 12.54 9.81 -22.84
N GLU A 33 11.30 10.04 -23.25
CA GLU A 33 10.82 11.28 -23.88
C GLU A 33 10.34 12.33 -22.85
N MET A 34 10.58 12.12 -21.55
CA MET A 34 10.06 13.00 -20.50
C MET A 34 10.61 14.43 -20.63
N LEU A 35 9.69 15.40 -20.72
CA LEU A 35 10.01 16.82 -20.67
C LEU A 35 10.24 17.23 -19.21
N LYS A 36 11.28 18.05 -18.97
CA LYS A 36 11.69 18.48 -17.63
C LYS A 36 11.64 20.00 -17.53
N GLU A 37 10.69 20.51 -16.77
CA GLU A 37 10.57 21.92 -16.38
C GLU A 37 11.02 22.06 -14.92
N LEU A 38 12.33 22.27 -14.73
CA LEU A 38 12.95 22.25 -13.41
C LEU A 38 12.85 23.62 -12.72
N VAL A 39 12.38 23.61 -11.47
CA VAL A 39 12.60 24.71 -10.51
C VAL A 39 14.11 24.91 -10.26
N PRO A 40 14.65 26.14 -10.34
CA PRO A 40 16.06 26.43 -10.00
C PRO A 40 16.44 25.95 -8.59
N ALA A 41 17.68 25.49 -8.41
CA ALA A 41 18.11 24.88 -7.15
C ALA A 41 18.01 25.85 -5.95
N GLU A 42 18.24 27.14 -6.19
CA GLU A 42 18.10 28.21 -5.20
C GLU A 42 16.67 28.41 -4.68
N ASP A 43 15.67 28.01 -5.45
CA ASP A 43 14.24 28.13 -5.11
C ASP A 43 13.68 26.83 -4.50
N GLN A 44 14.49 25.76 -4.44
CA GLN A 44 14.11 24.49 -3.84
C GLN A 44 14.33 24.49 -2.33
N LEU A 45 13.41 23.86 -1.59
CA LEU A 45 13.59 23.64 -0.16
C LEU A 45 14.75 22.67 0.09
N SER A 46 15.53 22.92 1.13
CA SER A 46 16.56 21.99 1.60
C SER A 46 15.93 20.65 2.00
N VAL A 47 16.63 19.55 1.71
CA VAL A 47 16.23 18.22 2.17
C VAL A 47 16.15 18.22 3.70
N PRO A 48 14.99 17.90 4.30
CA PRO A 48 14.84 17.89 5.75
C PRO A 48 15.71 16.81 6.40
N ASP A 49 16.26 17.12 7.57
CA ASP A 49 16.96 16.14 8.41
C ASP A 49 16.02 14.99 8.83
N ALA A 50 16.58 13.83 9.19
CA ALA A 50 15.83 12.67 9.62
C ALA A 50 14.89 12.94 10.81
N HIS A 51 15.22 13.90 11.68
CA HIS A 51 14.42 14.25 12.86
C HIS A 51 13.68 15.59 12.73
N ASP A 52 13.62 16.16 11.53
CA ASP A 52 12.93 17.42 11.28
C ASP A 52 11.40 17.28 11.51
N PRO A 53 10.77 18.12 12.34
CA PRO A 53 9.31 18.13 12.53
C PRO A 53 8.49 18.22 11.24
N VAL A 54 9.06 18.81 10.18
CA VAL A 54 8.48 18.86 8.83
C VAL A 54 8.09 17.47 8.32
N ARG A 55 8.86 16.42 8.66
CA ARG A 55 8.57 15.04 8.25
C ARG A 55 7.32 14.46 8.90
N LEU A 56 6.96 14.93 10.09
CA LEU A 56 5.76 14.47 10.83
C LEU A 56 4.48 15.15 10.33
N GLY A 57 4.60 16.35 9.74
CA GLY A 57 3.46 17.13 9.27
C GLY A 57 2.73 16.53 8.06
N GLN A 58 3.42 15.69 7.28
CA GLN A 58 2.89 15.04 6.05
C GLN A 58 2.21 16.00 5.05
N ASN A 59 2.52 17.30 5.13
CA ASN A 59 1.91 18.37 4.34
C ASN A 59 2.94 19.07 3.45
N TYR A 60 4.08 18.42 3.20
CA TYR A 60 5.17 18.91 2.38
C TYR A 60 5.35 18.02 1.16
N THR A 61 5.64 18.64 0.03
CA THR A 61 5.89 17.97 -1.25
C THR A 61 7.24 18.40 -1.78
N THR A 62 7.81 17.60 -2.66
CA THR A 62 8.98 17.99 -3.44
C THR A 62 8.65 19.17 -4.38
N ALA A 63 9.68 19.83 -4.89
CA ALA A 63 9.52 20.99 -5.76
C ALA A 63 8.83 20.67 -7.09
N HIS A 64 8.83 19.40 -7.51
CA HIS A 64 8.28 18.95 -8.79
C HIS A 64 7.23 17.86 -8.61
N MET A 65 6.39 17.71 -9.63
CA MET A 65 5.46 16.60 -9.82
C MET A 65 5.55 16.09 -11.26
N VAL A 66 5.18 14.82 -11.48
CA VAL A 66 5.13 14.23 -12.83
C VAL A 66 3.69 14.07 -13.26
N GLN A 67 3.38 14.52 -14.47
CA GLN A 67 2.06 14.36 -15.10
C GLN A 67 2.22 13.65 -16.44
N VAL A 68 1.32 12.71 -16.71
CA VAL A 68 1.25 12.03 -18.00
C VAL A 68 -0.20 12.04 -18.47
N PRO A 69 -0.55 12.81 -19.52
CA PRO A 69 -1.91 12.80 -20.03
C PRO A 69 -2.19 11.50 -20.78
N TRP A 70 -3.44 11.05 -20.76
CA TRP A 70 -3.89 9.91 -21.55
C TRP A 70 -5.22 10.24 -22.23
N SER A 71 -5.40 9.77 -23.46
CA SER A 71 -6.66 9.93 -24.18
C SER A 71 -7.07 8.65 -24.90
N MET A 72 -8.39 8.47 -25.08
CA MET A 72 -8.96 7.38 -25.89
C MET A 72 -8.61 7.51 -27.38
N GLN A 73 -8.14 8.67 -27.86
CA GLN A 73 -7.80 8.86 -29.27
C GLN A 73 -6.35 8.48 -29.59
N THR A 74 -5.42 8.76 -28.68
CA THR A 74 -3.97 8.67 -28.94
C THR A 74 -3.22 7.72 -28.01
N GLY A 75 -3.82 7.32 -26.88
CA GLY A 75 -3.11 6.62 -25.81
C GLY A 75 -2.36 7.60 -24.91
N TRP A 76 -1.20 7.17 -24.40
CA TRP A 76 -0.34 7.98 -23.55
C TRP A 76 0.25 9.16 -24.32
N GLY A 77 0.28 10.33 -23.68
CA GLY A 77 1.07 11.47 -24.12
C GLY A 77 2.45 11.49 -23.47
N THR A 78 3.24 12.49 -23.83
CA THR A 78 4.60 12.69 -23.31
C THR A 78 4.56 13.00 -21.80
N PRO A 79 5.35 12.30 -20.97
CA PRO A 79 5.49 12.64 -19.56
C PRO A 79 6.11 14.03 -19.37
N VAL A 80 5.60 14.78 -18.40
CA VAL A 80 6.12 16.10 -18.04
C VAL A 80 6.41 16.13 -16.54
N MET A 81 7.66 16.40 -16.18
CA MET A 81 8.06 16.75 -14.83
C MET A 81 8.05 18.29 -14.72
N SER A 82 7.14 18.84 -13.93
CA SER A 82 6.91 20.28 -13.80
C SER A 82 6.90 20.72 -12.33
N PRO A 83 6.96 22.02 -12.03
CA PRO A 83 6.84 22.50 -10.66
C PRO A 83 5.54 22.02 -10.01
N TYR A 84 5.61 21.61 -8.74
CA TYR A 84 4.45 21.16 -7.99
C TYR A 84 3.36 22.23 -7.98
N GLY A 85 2.12 21.84 -8.30
CA GLY A 85 1.02 22.79 -8.45
C GLY A 85 -0.35 22.14 -8.43
N LYS A 86 -1.38 22.98 -8.54
CA LYS A 86 -2.78 22.52 -8.59
C LYS A 86 -3.04 21.77 -9.89
N ILE A 87 -3.72 20.64 -9.79
CA ILE A 87 -4.21 19.90 -10.96
C ILE A 87 -5.52 20.52 -11.42
N ALA A 88 -5.56 21.02 -12.65
CA ALA A 88 -6.79 21.51 -13.26
C ALA A 88 -7.60 20.32 -13.80
N LEU A 89 -8.78 20.09 -13.23
CA LEU A 89 -9.70 19.04 -13.64
C LEU A 89 -11.02 19.65 -14.08
N GLU A 90 -11.65 19.05 -15.08
CA GLU A 90 -13.02 19.38 -15.44
C GLU A 90 -13.96 19.08 -14.26
N PRO A 91 -14.96 19.94 -13.95
CA PRO A 91 -15.89 19.69 -12.86
C PRO A 91 -16.68 18.39 -13.00
N THR A 92 -16.80 17.85 -14.22
CA THR A 92 -17.48 16.59 -14.53
C THR A 92 -16.54 15.38 -14.54
N ALA A 93 -15.26 15.56 -14.20
CA ALA A 93 -14.28 14.48 -14.18
C ALA A 93 -14.75 13.34 -13.28
N SER A 94 -14.78 12.12 -13.83
CA SER A 94 -15.34 10.94 -13.16
C SER A 94 -14.71 10.66 -11.80
N VAL A 95 -13.43 10.99 -11.62
CA VAL A 95 -12.71 10.88 -10.35
C VAL A 95 -13.44 11.61 -9.20
N LEU A 96 -14.06 12.75 -9.49
CA LEU A 96 -14.74 13.58 -8.49
C LEU A 96 -16.14 13.06 -8.11
N HIS A 97 -16.76 12.24 -8.95
CA HIS A 97 -18.16 11.81 -8.79
C HIS A 97 -18.32 10.33 -8.48
N TYR A 98 -17.40 9.51 -9.00
CA TYR A 98 -17.54 8.05 -9.03
C TYR A 98 -16.30 7.31 -8.53
N ALA A 99 -15.32 8.02 -7.94
CA ALA A 99 -14.09 7.45 -7.41
C ALA A 99 -13.35 6.55 -8.43
N THR A 100 -13.37 6.94 -9.72
CA THR A 100 -12.59 6.28 -10.77
C THR A 100 -11.12 6.69 -10.66
N GLU A 101 -10.46 6.19 -9.61
CA GLU A 101 -9.07 6.45 -9.31
C GLU A 101 -8.41 5.25 -8.66
N SER A 102 -7.09 5.22 -8.76
CA SER A 102 -6.23 4.29 -8.05
C SER A 102 -4.94 5.02 -7.71
N PHE A 103 -4.42 4.81 -6.51
CA PHE A 103 -3.12 5.34 -6.12
C PHE A 103 -2.20 4.19 -5.72
N THR A 104 -0.90 4.41 -5.89
CA THR A 104 0.14 3.49 -5.42
C THR A 104 1.17 4.29 -4.64
N ASN A 105 1.93 3.58 -3.81
CA ASN A 105 3.18 4.08 -3.24
C ASN A 105 4.26 3.09 -3.67
N ILE A 106 5.54 3.49 -3.63
CA ILE A 106 6.65 2.66 -4.14
C ILE A 106 6.81 1.31 -3.41
N ASP A 107 6.05 1.08 -2.34
CA ASP A 107 5.94 -0.21 -1.63
C ASP A 107 4.50 -0.76 -1.53
N THR A 108 3.53 -0.29 -2.32
CA THR A 108 2.18 -0.93 -2.40
C THR A 108 1.58 -0.90 -3.80
N SER A 109 1.26 -2.07 -4.35
CA SER A 109 0.30 -2.20 -5.44
C SER A 109 -1.12 -2.20 -4.87
N PHE A 110 -1.95 -1.22 -5.27
CA PHE A 110 -3.39 -1.22 -5.04
C PHE A 110 -4.12 -1.53 -6.35
N GLN A 111 -5.20 -2.32 -6.29
CA GLN A 111 -6.03 -2.69 -7.44
C GLN A 111 -7.50 -2.39 -7.11
N PRO A 112 -8.25 -1.63 -7.95
CA PRO A 112 -9.69 -1.47 -7.76
C PRO A 112 -10.52 -2.54 -8.51
N TYR A 113 -11.43 -3.14 -7.73
CA TYR A 113 -12.72 -3.82 -7.99
C TYR A 113 -12.84 -5.10 -8.84
N GLY A 114 -13.22 -6.20 -8.15
CA GLY A 114 -13.76 -7.45 -8.71
C GLY A 114 -13.76 -8.67 -7.77
N CYS A 115 -14.19 -8.51 -6.51
CA CYS A 115 -14.12 -9.52 -5.41
C CYS A 115 -15.01 -10.77 -5.67
N PRO A 116 -14.47 -12.01 -5.60
CA PRO A 116 -14.28 -12.74 -4.33
C PRO A 116 -12.99 -13.60 -4.21
N ALA A 117 -12.59 -13.88 -2.96
CA ALA A 117 -11.27 -14.38 -2.46
C ALA A 117 -10.16 -13.31 -2.39
N ASP A 118 -10.23 -12.30 -3.27
CA ASP A 118 -9.25 -11.22 -3.44
C ASP A 118 -9.51 -9.97 -2.56
N VAL A 119 -9.99 -10.15 -1.32
CA VAL A 119 -10.26 -9.02 -0.38
C VAL A 119 -8.98 -8.46 0.25
N TYR A 120 -7.89 -9.22 0.22
CA TYR A 120 -6.60 -8.79 0.75
C TYR A 120 -5.84 -8.03 -0.33
N THR A 121 -5.38 -6.81 -0.03
CA THR A 121 -4.39 -6.17 -0.88
C THR A 121 -3.13 -7.03 -0.87
N ASN A 122 -2.56 -7.29 -2.06
CA ASN A 122 -1.30 -7.99 -2.20
C ASN A 122 -0.13 -7.07 -1.78
N SER A 123 -0.12 -6.66 -0.51
CA SER A 123 0.83 -5.72 0.06
C SER A 123 2.25 -6.28 -0.02
N ILE A 124 3.17 -5.48 -0.59
CA ILE A 124 4.58 -5.86 -0.71
C ILE A 124 5.16 -6.13 0.67
N THR A 125 4.87 -5.28 1.66
CA THR A 125 5.33 -5.49 3.05
C THR A 125 4.86 -6.82 3.63
N ARG A 126 3.59 -7.21 3.41
CA ARG A 126 3.07 -8.51 3.88
C ARG A 126 3.84 -9.67 3.25
N ARG A 127 4.09 -9.61 1.94
CA ARG A 127 4.85 -10.64 1.21
C ARG A 127 6.28 -10.74 1.73
N SER A 128 6.96 -9.61 1.87
CA SER A 128 8.33 -9.55 2.40
C SER A 128 8.43 -10.13 3.82
N VAL A 129 7.46 -9.84 4.69
CA VAL A 129 7.38 -10.43 6.04
C VAL A 129 7.26 -11.96 5.97
N LEU A 130 6.38 -12.48 5.13
CA LEU A 130 6.17 -13.92 4.99
C LEU A 130 7.39 -14.63 4.41
N GLU A 131 8.06 -14.01 3.44
CA GLU A 131 9.25 -14.57 2.79
C GLU A 131 10.44 -14.62 3.75
N ILE A 132 10.74 -13.52 4.44
CA ILE A 132 11.78 -13.49 5.47
C ILE A 132 11.46 -14.44 6.63
N ALA A 133 10.21 -14.50 7.07
CA ALA A 133 9.82 -15.44 8.13
C ALA A 133 10.03 -16.90 7.69
N LYS A 134 9.71 -17.25 6.44
CA LYS A 134 9.96 -18.59 5.89
C LYS A 134 11.46 -18.87 5.81
N GLU A 135 12.25 -17.92 5.36
CA GLU A 135 13.70 -18.08 5.18
C GLU A 135 14.43 -18.24 6.54
N ARG A 136 14.12 -17.38 7.51
CA ARG A 136 14.95 -17.17 8.72
C ARG A 136 14.33 -17.70 10.02
N LEU A 137 13.04 -18.00 10.04
CA LEU A 137 12.35 -18.45 11.26
C LEU A 137 11.80 -19.87 11.15
N THR A 138 12.09 -20.63 10.09
CA THR A 138 11.63 -22.03 9.94
C THR A 138 12.80 -23.02 10.06
N GLY A 139 12.54 -24.20 10.62
CA GLY A 139 13.53 -25.29 10.71
C GLY A 139 14.80 -24.94 11.50
N ASP A 140 15.96 -25.38 11.01
CA ASP A 140 17.28 -25.11 11.61
C ASP A 140 17.78 -23.68 11.33
N SER A 141 17.08 -22.90 10.51
CA SER A 141 17.45 -21.52 10.15
C SER A 141 17.37 -20.54 11.32
N THR A 142 16.77 -20.93 12.44
CA THR A 142 16.72 -20.11 13.66
C THR A 142 18.06 -20.00 14.37
N GLY A 143 19.12 -20.70 13.93
CA GLY A 143 20.41 -20.80 14.63
C GLY A 143 21.09 -19.49 15.05
N ASP A 144 20.77 -18.37 14.39
CA ASP A 144 21.27 -17.02 14.76
C ASP A 144 20.33 -16.24 15.69
N THR A 145 19.15 -16.79 16.02
CA THR A 145 18.14 -16.20 16.89
C THR A 145 17.83 -17.12 18.07
N GLU A 146 17.63 -16.58 19.28
CA GLU A 146 17.18 -17.37 20.44
C GLU A 146 15.69 -17.75 20.38
N LEU A 147 15.08 -17.72 19.18
CA LEU A 147 13.65 -17.90 18.96
C LEU A 147 13.27 -19.33 18.64
N ALA A 148 12.06 -19.71 19.06
CA ALA A 148 11.48 -20.97 18.63
C ALA A 148 11.14 -20.90 17.13
N PRO A 149 11.38 -21.99 16.38
CA PRO A 149 11.00 -22.04 14.97
C PRO A 149 9.49 -21.90 14.81
N LEU A 150 9.09 -21.22 13.74
CA LEU A 150 7.71 -20.96 13.36
C LEU A 150 7.29 -21.83 12.19
N GLU A 151 6.00 -22.13 12.13
CA GLU A 151 5.33 -22.60 10.91
C GLU A 151 4.58 -21.40 10.30
N VAL A 152 4.93 -21.04 9.06
CA VAL A 152 4.30 -19.90 8.38
C VAL A 152 3.09 -20.37 7.58
N VAL A 153 1.89 -20.05 8.06
CA VAL A 153 0.62 -20.46 7.46
C VAL A 153 -0.18 -19.26 6.97
N GLU A 154 -0.52 -19.25 5.68
CA GLU A 154 -1.47 -18.30 5.10
C GLU A 154 -2.83 -18.96 5.00
N ARG A 155 -3.77 -18.58 5.87
CA ARG A 155 -5.15 -19.08 5.85
C ARG A 155 -6.13 -18.02 6.32
N PRO A 156 -7.41 -18.10 5.91
CA PRO A 156 -8.47 -17.39 6.60
C PRO A 156 -8.53 -17.82 8.07
N PHE A 157 -8.76 -16.86 8.96
CA PHE A 157 -9.05 -17.09 10.37
C PHE A 157 -10.17 -16.16 10.82
N THR A 158 -10.89 -16.55 11.86
CA THR A 158 -12.02 -15.80 12.41
C THR A 158 -11.69 -15.23 13.78
N MET A 159 -12.42 -14.19 14.20
CA MET A 159 -12.26 -13.67 15.57
C MET A 159 -12.59 -14.70 16.65
N GLY A 160 -13.44 -15.69 16.36
CA GLY A 160 -13.71 -16.80 17.28
C GLY A 160 -12.45 -17.62 17.59
N GLU A 161 -11.68 -17.96 16.55
CA GLU A 161 -10.39 -18.68 16.71
C GLU A 161 -9.35 -17.82 17.46
N VAL A 162 -9.34 -16.50 17.25
CA VAL A 162 -8.42 -15.59 17.95
C VAL A 162 -8.76 -15.49 19.43
N VAL A 163 -10.05 -15.39 19.77
CA VAL A 163 -10.52 -15.37 21.16
C VAL A 163 -10.20 -16.70 21.84
N GLU A 164 -10.49 -17.83 21.21
CA GLU A 164 -10.15 -19.16 21.73
C GLU A 164 -8.63 -19.31 21.95
N ALA A 165 -7.81 -18.88 20.99
CA ALA A 165 -6.36 -18.90 21.14
C ALA A 165 -5.85 -17.98 22.26
N TYR A 166 -6.54 -16.87 22.52
CA TYR A 166 -6.23 -15.98 23.64
C TYR A 166 -6.60 -16.62 24.98
N GLU A 167 -7.80 -17.20 25.10
CA GLU A 167 -8.26 -17.90 26.31
C GLU A 167 -7.38 -19.12 26.65
N ASP A 168 -6.90 -19.83 25.63
CA ASP A 168 -5.97 -20.96 25.76
C ASP A 168 -4.51 -20.52 26.07
N GLY A 169 -4.20 -19.22 26.03
CA GLY A 169 -2.84 -18.72 26.19
C GLY A 169 -1.88 -19.07 25.04
N ARG A 170 -2.42 -19.41 23.86
CA ARG A 170 -1.65 -19.74 22.65
C ARG A 170 -1.31 -18.50 21.81
N LEU A 171 -2.00 -17.39 22.01
CA LEU A 171 -1.78 -16.14 21.29
C LEU A 171 -0.60 -15.37 21.91
N VAL A 172 0.53 -15.29 21.20
CA VAL A 172 1.80 -14.73 21.72
C VAL A 172 1.96 -13.26 21.36
N GLU A 173 1.84 -12.92 20.07
CA GLU A 173 2.03 -11.58 19.52
C GLU A 173 1.04 -11.35 18.37
N ALA A 174 0.71 -10.08 18.14
CA ALA A 174 0.04 -9.63 16.93
C ALA A 174 0.66 -8.32 16.46
N PHE A 175 0.73 -8.11 15.15
CA PHE A 175 1.24 -6.89 14.56
C PHE A 175 0.55 -6.61 13.23
N VAL A 176 0.56 -5.35 12.83
CA VAL A 176 0.10 -4.89 11.51
C VAL A 176 1.31 -4.63 10.64
N SER A 177 1.25 -5.01 9.37
CA SER A 177 2.31 -4.73 8.39
C SER A 177 1.83 -3.81 7.27
N GLY A 178 2.66 -2.83 6.89
CA GLY A 178 2.40 -1.98 5.72
C GLY A 178 3.43 -0.86 5.56
N THR A 179 3.60 -0.37 4.33
CA THR A 179 4.63 0.60 3.93
C THR A 179 4.83 1.80 4.85
N ALA A 180 3.74 2.36 5.39
CA ALA A 180 3.84 3.57 6.19
C ALA A 180 4.60 3.36 7.52
N MET A 181 4.56 2.15 8.09
CA MET A 181 5.13 1.85 9.42
C MET A 181 5.90 0.52 9.48
N PHE A 182 6.07 -0.15 8.34
CA PHE A 182 6.58 -1.51 8.11
C PHE A 182 5.91 -2.59 8.97
N ILE A 183 6.17 -2.58 10.28
CA ILE A 183 5.59 -3.44 11.30
C ILE A 183 5.25 -2.61 12.53
N THR A 184 3.98 -2.66 12.94
CA THR A 184 3.46 -2.04 14.16
C THR A 184 2.86 -3.09 15.08
N PRO A 185 3.46 -3.35 16.26
CA PRO A 185 2.90 -4.26 17.26
C PRO A 185 1.52 -3.81 17.75
N VAL A 186 0.63 -4.78 17.98
CA VAL A 186 -0.72 -4.54 18.51
C VAL A 186 -0.71 -4.73 20.02
N SER A 187 -1.20 -3.74 20.77
CA SER A 187 -1.33 -3.82 22.23
C SER A 187 -2.61 -4.51 22.68
N MET A 188 -3.70 -4.30 21.94
CA MET A 188 -5.02 -4.81 22.30
C MET A 188 -5.92 -4.91 21.07
N ILE A 189 -6.74 -5.96 21.02
CA ILE A 189 -7.83 -6.12 20.05
C ILE A 189 -9.14 -6.15 20.84
N LYS A 190 -10.05 -5.23 20.50
CA LYS A 190 -11.40 -5.20 21.07
C LYS A 190 -12.38 -5.88 20.12
N TYR A 191 -13.12 -6.87 20.63
CA TYR A 191 -14.12 -7.59 19.87
C TYR A 191 -15.36 -7.88 20.72
N GLY A 192 -16.47 -7.20 20.42
CA GLY A 192 -17.66 -7.23 21.28
C GLY A 192 -17.31 -6.75 22.69
N ASP A 193 -17.62 -7.59 23.68
CA ASP A 193 -17.31 -7.37 25.09
C ASP A 193 -15.95 -7.94 25.52
N THR A 194 -15.21 -8.58 24.60
CA THR A 194 -13.90 -9.18 24.88
C THR A 194 -12.77 -8.22 24.54
N GLU A 195 -11.82 -8.08 25.46
CA GLU A 195 -10.56 -7.36 25.25
C GLU A 195 -9.40 -8.35 25.27
N ILE A 196 -8.80 -8.54 24.09
CA ILE A 196 -7.62 -9.40 23.90
C ILE A 196 -6.40 -8.52 24.14
N GLN A 197 -5.75 -8.67 25.29
CA GLN A 197 -4.60 -7.86 25.67
C GLN A 197 -3.30 -8.62 25.40
N PHE A 198 -2.36 -7.97 24.73
CA PHE A 198 -1.03 -8.53 24.50
C PHE A 198 -0.06 -8.09 25.61
N PRO A 199 0.95 -8.91 25.95
CA PRO A 199 1.93 -8.55 26.97
C PRO A 199 2.61 -7.22 26.63
N MET A 200 2.72 -6.32 27.60
CA MET A 200 3.43 -5.05 27.46
C MET A 200 4.81 -5.14 28.09
N THR A 201 5.81 -4.49 27.49
CA THR A 201 7.13 -4.25 28.07
C THR A 201 7.35 -2.76 28.30
N VAL A 202 8.30 -2.41 29.16
CA VAL A 202 8.69 -1.02 29.44
C VAL A 202 10.07 -0.80 28.82
N THR A 203 10.18 0.22 27.95
CA THR A 203 11.46 0.60 27.36
C THR A 203 12.40 1.19 28.41
N GLU A 204 13.69 1.32 28.10
CA GLU A 204 14.66 1.96 28.99
C GLU A 204 14.27 3.40 29.36
N GLU A 205 13.54 4.08 28.47
CA GLU A 205 12.99 5.42 28.67
C GLU A 205 11.70 5.46 29.52
N GLY A 206 11.21 4.31 29.98
CA GLY A 206 10.01 4.20 30.80
C GLY A 206 8.69 4.12 30.01
N HIS A 207 8.73 4.06 28.68
CA HIS A 207 7.54 3.99 27.84
C HIS A 207 6.99 2.55 27.78
N LYS A 208 5.67 2.37 27.93
CA LYS A 208 5.02 1.07 27.74
C LYS A 208 4.80 0.81 26.25
N THR A 209 5.31 -0.31 25.75
CA THR A 209 5.13 -0.77 24.36
C THR A 209 4.75 -2.25 24.35
N PRO A 210 4.00 -2.77 23.35
CA PRO A 210 3.75 -4.20 23.25
C PRO A 210 5.06 -4.97 23.18
N ARG A 211 5.13 -6.10 23.90
CA ARG A 211 6.22 -7.05 23.77
C ARG A 211 6.23 -7.53 22.32
N SER A 212 7.36 -7.32 21.66
CA SER A 212 7.55 -7.59 20.23
C SER A 212 8.89 -8.29 20.06
N VAL A 213 8.90 -9.61 20.12
CA VAL A 213 10.11 -10.41 19.96
C VAL A 213 10.27 -10.82 18.49
N TYR A 214 9.27 -11.48 17.93
CA TYR A 214 9.30 -11.88 16.52
C TYR A 214 9.15 -10.65 15.61
N SER A 215 8.17 -9.81 15.93
CA SER A 215 7.84 -8.63 15.14
C SER A 215 8.99 -7.60 15.06
N SER A 216 9.78 -7.44 16.12
CA SER A 216 10.93 -6.52 16.11
C SER A 216 12.11 -7.04 15.31
N ILE A 217 12.41 -8.35 15.38
CA ILE A 217 13.49 -8.97 14.60
C ILE A 217 13.17 -8.92 13.11
N ILE A 218 11.94 -9.28 12.72
CA ILE A 218 11.52 -9.17 11.31
C ILE A 218 11.61 -7.71 10.83
N LYS A 219 11.20 -6.75 11.68
CA LYS A 219 11.32 -5.33 11.37
C LYS A 219 12.77 -4.91 11.15
N SER A 220 13.69 -5.35 12.02
CA SER A 220 15.13 -5.06 11.88
C SER A 220 15.67 -5.57 10.56
N TRP A 221 15.36 -6.81 10.18
CA TRP A 221 15.81 -7.38 8.91
C TRP A 221 15.28 -6.62 7.70
N LEU A 222 14.00 -6.22 7.75
CA LEU A 222 13.41 -5.38 6.70
C LEU A 222 14.10 -4.02 6.60
N GLU A 223 14.35 -3.35 7.72
CA GLU A 223 15.05 -2.06 7.73
C GLU A 223 16.49 -2.17 7.21
N ASP A 224 17.19 -3.25 7.55
CA ASP A 224 18.56 -3.47 7.06
C ASP A 224 18.61 -3.64 5.54
N ILE A 225 17.58 -4.27 4.95
CA ILE A 225 17.43 -4.38 3.50
C ILE A 225 17.03 -3.03 2.88
N ILE A 226 16.00 -2.37 3.42
CA ILE A 226 15.43 -1.12 2.88
C ILE A 226 16.46 0.01 2.87
N TYR A 227 17.25 0.13 3.94
CA TYR A 227 18.27 1.16 4.07
C TYR A 227 19.62 0.73 3.46
N GLY A 228 19.68 -0.40 2.76
CA GLY A 228 20.89 -0.87 2.07
C GLY A 228 22.05 -1.20 3.01
N ARG A 229 21.78 -1.52 4.28
CA ARG A 229 22.80 -2.00 5.22
C ARG A 229 23.24 -3.43 4.90
N VAL A 230 22.37 -4.17 4.22
CA VAL A 230 22.64 -5.51 3.68
C VAL A 230 22.28 -5.51 2.19
N GLU A 231 23.14 -6.14 1.38
CA GLU A 231 22.86 -6.38 -0.03
C GLU A 231 21.76 -7.44 -0.16
N HIS A 232 20.70 -7.11 -0.88
CA HIS A 232 19.55 -7.99 -1.09
C HIS A 232 19.01 -7.82 -2.50
N GLU A 233 18.47 -8.88 -3.09
CA GLU A 233 17.85 -8.86 -4.42
C GLU A 233 16.67 -7.90 -4.57
N TRP A 234 16.11 -7.42 -3.44
CA TRP A 234 15.02 -6.44 -3.43
C TRP A 234 15.51 -5.00 -3.49
N GLY A 235 16.80 -4.77 -3.20
CA GLY A 235 17.41 -3.45 -3.24
C GLY A 235 17.95 -3.12 -4.62
N PHE A 236 17.65 -1.93 -5.12
CA PHE A 236 18.29 -1.39 -6.32
C PHE A 236 19.13 -0.17 -5.94
N VAL A 237 20.45 -0.30 -6.08
CA VAL A 237 21.37 0.81 -5.80
C VAL A 237 21.42 1.73 -7.01
N VAL A 238 20.94 2.96 -6.85
CA VAL A 238 21.06 4.02 -7.85
C VAL A 238 22.31 4.82 -7.53
N SER A 239 23.25 4.89 -8.48
CA SER A 239 24.40 5.79 -8.36
C SER A 239 23.94 7.25 -8.45
N GLU A 240 24.40 8.10 -7.54
CA GLU A 240 24.27 9.55 -7.71
C GLU A 240 25.15 9.97 -8.90
N GLU A 241 24.55 10.61 -9.91
CA GLU A 241 25.24 11.27 -11.02
C GLU A 241 25.62 12.72 -10.67
#